data_AF-A0A956NR82-F1
#
_entry.id   AF-A0A956NR82-F1
#
_cell.length_a   1.000
_cell.length_b   1.000
_cell.length_c   1.000
_cell.angle_alpha   90.00
_cell.angle_beta   90.00
_cell.angle_gamma   90.00
#
_symmetry.space_group_name_H-M   'P 1'
#
loop_
_entity.id
_entity.type
_entity.pdbx_description
1 polymer ?
#
loop_
_entity_poly.entity_id
_entity_poly.type
_entity_poly.pdbx_seq_one_letter_code
_entity_poly.pdbx_strand_id
1 'polypeptide(L)' 'MARVTGIGGVFIKSTGDHKALAAWYEQHLGITIESWGGAILRWPEDTADDKGLTVWSTAAPDTKWFAPSTASFMINYRVD' A
#
# COMPACT_ATOMS: atom_id res chain seq x y z
N MET A 1 24.56 -8.93 -2.75
CA MET A 1 23.69 -8.14 -1.87
C MET A 1 22.43 -7.84 -2.63
N ALA A 2 21.29 -8.11 -2.02
CA ALA A 2 19.97 -7.78 -2.52
C ALA A 2 19.89 -6.29 -2.91
N ARG A 3 19.21 -5.98 -4.01
CA ARG A 3 18.95 -4.65 -4.58
C ARG A 3 17.46 -4.42 -4.65
N VAL A 4 17.07 -3.15 -4.56
CA VAL A 4 15.67 -2.76 -4.68
C VAL A 4 15.21 -2.96 -6.12
N THR A 5 14.17 -3.77 -6.29
CA THR A 5 13.50 -4.05 -7.58
C THR A 5 12.20 -3.26 -7.74
N GLY A 6 11.73 -2.60 -6.67
CA GLY A 6 10.69 -1.56 -6.72
C GLY A 6 9.91 -1.43 -5.43
N ILE A 7 8.66 -0.94 -5.50
CA ILE A 7 7.82 -0.69 -4.32
C ILE A 7 6.95 -1.91 -4.04
N GLY A 8 7.15 -2.52 -2.88
CA GLY A 8 6.36 -3.66 -2.41
C GLY A 8 5.09 -3.24 -1.68
N GLY A 9 5.10 -2.07 -1.03
CA GLY A 9 3.91 -1.58 -0.35
C GLY A 9 3.88 -0.07 -0.15
N VAL A 10 2.67 0.50 -0.20
CA VAL A 10 2.36 1.88 0.15
C VAL A 10 1.23 1.87 1.17
N PHE A 11 1.51 2.34 2.37
CA PHE A 11 0.55 2.33 3.47
C PHE A 11 0.34 3.75 3.98
N ILE A 12 -0.91 4.18 4.05
CA ILE A 12 -1.28 5.54 4.45
C ILE A 12 -2.03 5.48 5.78
N LYS A 13 -1.54 6.16 6.80
CA LYS A 13 -2.30 6.37 8.04
C LYS A 13 -3.31 7.50 7.81
N SER A 14 -4.59 7.15 7.82
CA SER A 14 -5.67 8.13 7.65
C SER A 14 -5.71 9.10 8.83
N THR A 15 -6.08 10.35 8.58
CA THR A 15 -6.38 11.34 9.63
C THR A 15 -7.82 11.20 10.15
N GLY A 16 -8.68 10.49 9.41
CA GLY A 16 -10.09 10.24 9.75
C GLY A 16 -10.47 8.78 9.52
N ASP A 17 -11.66 8.52 8.97
CA ASP A 17 -12.09 7.15 8.66
C ASP A 17 -11.28 6.57 7.49
N HIS A 18 -10.41 5.61 7.80
CA HIS A 18 -9.61 4.88 6.81
C HIS A 18 -10.46 4.15 5.76
N LYS A 19 -11.65 3.63 6.10
CA LYS A 19 -12.50 2.93 5.13
C LYS A 19 -13.12 3.90 4.14
N ALA A 20 -13.55 5.07 4.61
CA ALA A 20 -14.03 6.13 3.73
C ALA A 20 -12.93 6.62 2.79
N LEU A 21 -11.68 6.72 3.27
CA LEU A 21 -10.53 7.04 2.43
C LEU A 21 -10.29 5.95 1.37
N ALA A 22 -10.26 4.67 1.75
CA ALA A 22 -10.11 3.57 0.81
C ALA A 22 -11.22 3.57 -0.26
N ALA A 23 -12.48 3.76 0.13
CA ALA A 23 -13.61 3.84 -0.79
C ALA A 23 -13.50 5.04 -1.75
N TRP A 24 -12.96 6.18 -1.28
CA TRP A 24 -12.70 7.32 -2.16
C TRP A 24 -11.64 6.97 -3.22
N TYR A 25 -10.55 6.30 -2.84
CA TYR A 25 -9.52 5.83 -3.78
C TYR A 25 -10.07 4.83 -4.79
N GLU A 26 -10.96 3.93 -4.38
CA GLU A 26 -11.66 3.01 -5.28
C GLU A 26 -12.53 3.76 -6.28
N GLN A 27 -13.41 4.63 -5.79
CA GLN A 27 -14.36 5.38 -6.60
C GLN A 27 -13.69 6.29 -7.62
N HIS A 28 -12.60 6.96 -7.22
CA HIS A 28 -12.01 8.03 -8.03
C HIS A 28 -10.76 7.61 -8.80
N LEU A 29 -10.00 6.62 -8.31
CA LEU A 29 -8.76 6.19 -8.94
C LEU A 29 -8.81 4.74 -9.45
N GLY A 30 -9.93 4.03 -9.24
CA GLY A 30 -10.10 2.65 -9.71
C GLY A 30 -9.21 1.64 -8.96
N ILE A 31 -8.78 1.98 -7.73
CA ILE A 31 -8.06 1.04 -6.88
C ILE A 31 -9.09 0.05 -6.31
N THR A 32 -9.17 -1.14 -6.89
CA THR A 32 -10.07 -2.20 -6.40
C THR A 32 -9.69 -2.60 -4.97
N ILE A 33 -10.61 -2.39 -4.02
CA ILE A 33 -10.39 -2.74 -2.62
C ILE A 33 -10.83 -4.19 -2.39
N GLU A 34 -9.86 -5.01 -1.99
CA GLU A 34 -10.05 -6.40 -1.63
C GLU A 34 -10.80 -6.54 -0.30
N SER A 35 -11.36 -7.72 -0.05
CA SER A 35 -12.16 -8.02 1.14
C SER A 35 -11.43 -7.79 2.48
N TRP A 36 -10.09 -7.81 2.49
CA TRP A 36 -9.27 -7.52 3.66
C TRP A 36 -9.03 -6.02 3.89
N GLY A 37 -9.48 -5.13 3.00
CA GLY A 37 -9.50 -3.67 3.18
C GLY A 37 -8.34 -2.89 2.55
N GLY A 38 -7.54 -3.51 1.67
CA GLY A 38 -6.57 -2.80 0.83
C GLY A 38 -6.58 -3.35 -0.59
N ALA A 39 -5.55 -3.08 -1.37
CA ALA A 39 -5.51 -3.40 -2.79
C ALA A 39 -4.19 -4.03 -3.21
N ILE A 40 -4.22 -4.76 -4.33
CA ILE A 40 -3.02 -5.21 -5.04
C ILE A 40 -2.95 -4.47 -6.36
N LEU A 41 -2.02 -3.51 -6.44
CA LEU A 41 -1.68 -2.84 -7.68
C LEU A 41 -0.75 -3.76 -8.47
N ARG A 42 -1.14 -4.06 -9.71
CA ARG A 42 -0.38 -4.93 -10.62
C ARG A 42 0.27 -4.07 -11.69
N TRP A 43 1.54 -4.32 -11.96
CA TRP A 43 2.37 -3.64 -12.94
C TRP A 43 2.75 -4.66 -14.03
N PRO A 44 1.92 -4.84 -15.08
CA PRO A 44 2.12 -5.92 -16.05
C PRO A 44 3.40 -5.81 -16.88
N GLU A 45 3.94 -4.60 -16.99
CA GLU A 45 5.17 -4.29 -17.73
C GLU A 45 6.44 -4.43 -16.87
N ASP A 46 6.29 -4.71 -15.57
CA ASP A 46 7.43 -4.94 -14.69
C ASP A 46 8.06 -6.30 -14.98
N THR A 47 9.37 -6.29 -15.22
CA THR A 47 10.15 -7.47 -15.59
C THR A 47 10.79 -8.17 -14.39
N ALA A 48 10.57 -7.69 -13.17
CA ALA A 48 11.03 -8.38 -11.97
C ALA A 48 10.30 -9.72 -11.76
N ASP A 49 11.02 -10.72 -11.22
CA ASP A 49 10.49 -12.08 -11.03
C ASP A 49 9.27 -12.14 -10.08
N ASP A 50 9.09 -11.13 -9.24
CA ASP A 50 7.96 -10.99 -8.30
C ASP A 50 6.64 -10.54 -8.94
N LYS A 51 6.61 -10.39 -10.28
CA LYS A 51 5.42 -10.06 -11.09
C LYS A 51 4.84 -8.67 -10.85
N GLY A 52 5.63 -7.70 -10.41
CA GLY A 52 5.18 -6.32 -10.49
C GLY A 52 4.06 -5.98 -9.52
N LEU A 53 4.16 -6.34 -8.23
CA LEU A 53 3.06 -6.13 -7.28
C LEU A 53 3.37 -5.08 -6.22
N THR A 54 2.45 -4.16 -6.02
CA THR A 54 2.48 -3.22 -4.87
C THR A 54 1.23 -3.41 -4.04
N VAL A 55 1.41 -3.71 -2.75
CA VAL A 55 0.31 -3.69 -1.77
C VAL A 55 -0.01 -2.25 -1.43
N TRP A 56 -1.30 -1.89 -1.47
CA TRP A 56 -1.75 -0.57 -1.05
C TRP A 56 -2.79 -0.71 0.07
N SER A 57 -2.70 0.10 1.12
CA SER A 57 -3.74 0.12 2.15
C SER A 57 -3.75 1.40 2.96
N THR A 58 -4.93 1.74 3.47
CA THR A 58 -5.13 2.80 4.46
C THR A 58 -5.32 2.19 5.84
N ALA A 59 -4.71 2.80 6.86
CA ALA A 59 -4.84 2.37 8.25
C ALA A 59 -5.55 3.43 9.10
N ALA A 60 -6.20 2.98 10.17
CA ALA A 60 -6.85 3.84 11.15
C ALA A 60 -5.86 4.83 11.81
N PRO A 61 -6.31 6.03 12.22
CA PRO A 61 -5.45 7.06 12.82
C PRO A 61 -4.75 6.60 14.12
N ASP A 62 -5.39 5.70 14.88
CA ASP A 62 -4.92 5.19 16.17
C ASP A 62 -4.13 3.88 16.09
N THR A 63 -3.93 3.35 14.88
CA THR A 63 -3.19 2.10 14.67
C THR A 63 -1.76 2.16 15.22
N LYS A 64 -1.29 1.03 15.76
CA LYS A 64 0.10 0.85 16.18
C LYS A 64 1.00 0.27 15.10
N TRP A 65 0.48 -0.03 13.91
CA TRP A 65 1.23 -0.69 12.83
C TRP A 65 2.49 0.08 12.38
N PHE A 66 2.44 1.41 12.42
CA PHE A 66 3.56 2.25 11.97
C PHE A 66 4.63 2.43 13.06
N ALA A 67 4.43 1.89 14.26
CA ALA A 67 5.40 2.00 15.34
C ALA A 67 6.74 1.32 14.97
N PRO A 68 7.89 1.88 15.40
CA PRO A 68 8.03 3.04 16.28
C PRO A 68 7.96 4.40 15.55
N SER A 69 7.72 4.41 14.25
CA SER A 69 7.64 5.64 13.45
C SER A 69 6.37 6.43 13.76
N THR A 70 6.50 7.76 13.72
CA THR A 70 5.40 8.73 13.79
C THR A 70 4.94 9.21 12.42
N ALA A 71 5.54 8.69 11.34
CA ALA A 71 5.18 9.07 9.97
C ALA A 71 3.71 8.72 9.65
N SER A 72 3.12 9.51 8.75
CA SER A 72 1.77 9.30 8.22
C SER A 72 1.71 8.27 7.09
N PHE A 73 2.85 7.76 6.64
CA PHE A 73 2.91 6.71 5.63
C PHE A 73 4.14 5.82 5.83
N MET A 74 4.10 4.65 5.18
CA MET A 74 5.17 3.66 5.15
C MET A 74 5.29 3.14 3.73
N ILE A 75 6.53 3.02 3.25
CA ILE A 75 6.84 2.44 1.95
C ILE A 75 7.72 1.22 2.20
N ASN A 76 7.30 0.08 1.67
CA ASN A 76 8.10 -1.15 1.66
C ASN A 76 8.68 -1.34 0.26
N TYR A 77 9.88 -1.92 0.17
CA TYR A 77 10.54 -2.21 -1.09
C TYR A 77 10.52 -3.70 -1.39
N ARG A 78 10.43 -4.03 -2.68
CA ARG A 78 10.77 -5.36 -3.21
C ARG A 78 12.28 -5.42 -3.40
N VAL A 79 12.86 -6.58 -3.14
CA VAL A 79 14.31 -6.80 -3.23
C VAL A 79 14.61 -8.16 -3.88
N ASP A 80 15.73 -8.24 -4.61
CA ASP A 80 16.23 -9.46 -5.27
C ASP A 80 17.10 -10.38 -4.37
#